data_AF-A0A1I8NDD1-F1
#
_entry.id   AF-A0A1I8NDD1-F1
#
_cell.length_a   1.000
_cell.length_b   1.000
_cell.length_c   1.000
_cell.angle_alpha   90.00
_cell.angle_beta   90.00
_cell.angle_gamma   90.00
#
_symmetry.space_group_name_H-M   'P 1'
#
loop_
_entity.id
_entity.type
_entity.pdbx_description
1 polymer ?
#
loop_
_entity_poly.entity_id
_entity_poly.type
_entity_poly.pdbx_seq_one_letter_code
_entity_poly.pdbx_strand_id
1 'polypeptide(L)'
;MDNELNDIIIEAIEVFINHILYTRDVYPSQIFKKRKIYNTPVFASIYPPLNTYLYKVLRTIRELLRTGELEGVEVLLYKDDVEIYERYRFQIKPLTERTAGEDEFLMDMEEQLRASLYCLAERVKALDKLPSDCKFKVLIYTNQVGFVRLSHNPHYQFTGLSLASQ
;
A
#
# COMPACT_ATOMS: atom_id res chain seq x y z
N MET A 1 7.90 15.39 13.08
CA MET A 1 7.46 15.99 11.81
C MET A 1 7.51 14.98 10.67
N ASP A 2 8.68 14.51 10.22
CA ASP A 2 8.74 13.46 9.17
C ASP A 2 8.09 12.15 9.62
N ASN A 3 8.18 11.81 10.91
CA ASN A 3 7.57 10.60 11.45
C ASN A 3 6.04 10.58 11.33
N GLU A 4 5.36 11.72 11.54
CA GLU A 4 3.89 11.78 11.50
C GLU A 4 3.38 11.68 10.06
N LEU A 5 4.03 12.38 9.13
CA LEU A 5 3.78 12.21 7.70
C LEU A 5 4.03 10.76 7.25
N ASN A 6 5.14 10.16 7.70
CA ASN A 6 5.45 8.77 7.39
C ASN A 6 4.38 7.82 7.94
N ASP A 7 3.87 8.07 9.15
CA ASP A 7 2.79 7.29 9.75
C ASP A 7 1.50 7.39 8.91
N ILE A 8 1.13 8.59 8.46
CA ILE A 8 -0.03 8.81 7.57
C ILE A 8 0.16 8.07 6.24
N ILE A 9 1.36 8.12 5.63
CA ILE A 9 1.63 7.41 4.37
C ILE A 9 1.52 5.90 4.57
N ILE A 10 2.06 5.36 5.67
CA ILE A 10 2.00 3.92 5.98
C ILE A 10 0.55 3.49 6.19
N GLU A 11 -0.22 4.26 6.97
CA GLU A 11 -1.63 4.00 7.23
C GLU A 11 -2.46 4.06 5.94
N ALA A 12 -2.21 5.06 5.08
CA ALA A 12 -2.82 5.17 3.78
C ALA A 12 -2.55 3.93 2.91
N ILE A 13 -1.28 3.50 2.80
CA ILE A 13 -0.90 2.33 2.01
C ILE A 13 -1.61 1.07 2.55
N GLU A 14 -1.68 0.88 3.87
CA GLU A 14 -2.41 -0.23 4.48
C GLU A 14 -3.90 -0.21 4.11
N VAL A 15 -4.54 0.96 4.24
CA VAL A 15 -5.95 1.15 3.89
C VAL A 15 -6.20 0.83 2.42
N PHE A 16 -5.36 1.35 1.52
CA PHE A 16 -5.50 1.11 0.08
C PHE A 16 -5.32 -0.37 -0.28
N ILE A 17 -4.32 -1.06 0.29
CA ILE A 17 -4.11 -2.49 0.04
C ILE A 17 -5.33 -3.28 0.50
N ASN A 18 -5.79 -3.09 1.74
CA ASN A 18 -6.98 -3.80 2.23
C ASN A 18 -8.23 -3.48 1.39
N HIS A 19 -8.38 -2.24 0.96
CA HIS A 19 -9.51 -1.83 0.12
C HIS A 19 -9.49 -2.51 -1.25
N ILE A 20 -8.33 -2.60 -1.91
CA ILE A 20 -8.18 -3.33 -3.18
C ILE A 20 -8.53 -4.81 -2.97
N LEU A 21 -7.97 -5.45 -1.95
CA LEU A 21 -8.20 -6.88 -1.68
C LEU A 21 -9.68 -7.19 -1.38
N TYR A 22 -10.37 -6.26 -0.72
CA TYR A 22 -11.80 -6.36 -0.43
C TYR A 22 -12.66 -6.11 -1.68
N THR A 23 -12.46 -5.00 -2.38
CA THR A 23 -13.33 -4.57 -3.51
C THR A 23 -13.14 -5.40 -4.77
N ARG A 24 -11.99 -6.04 -4.93
CA ARG A 24 -11.71 -6.95 -6.05
C ARG A 24 -11.96 -8.42 -5.71
N ASP A 25 -12.54 -8.71 -4.55
CA ASP A 25 -12.86 -10.07 -4.09
C ASP A 25 -11.66 -11.04 -4.09
N VAL A 26 -10.44 -10.53 -3.87
CA VAL A 26 -9.21 -11.35 -3.75
C VAL A 26 -9.25 -12.18 -2.46
N TYR A 27 -9.87 -11.62 -1.41
CA TYR A 27 -10.21 -12.36 -0.21
C TYR A 27 -11.70 -12.23 0.11
N PRO A 28 -12.31 -13.23 0.77
CA PRO A 28 -13.72 -13.19 1.14
C PRO A 28 -14.05 -12.00 2.05
N SER A 29 -15.14 -11.29 1.75
CA SER A 29 -15.58 -10.12 2.52
C SER A 29 -15.71 -10.35 4.03
N GLN A 30 -15.96 -11.59 4.47
CA GLN A 30 -16.12 -12.00 5.86
C GLN A 30 -14.83 -11.82 6.69
N ILE A 31 -13.67 -11.81 6.05
CA ILE A 31 -12.39 -11.59 6.74
C ILE A 31 -12.05 -10.11 6.91
N PHE A 32 -12.89 -9.20 6.42
CA PHE A 32 -12.70 -7.76 6.58
C PHE A 32 -13.71 -7.18 7.56
N LYS A 33 -13.22 -6.37 8.49
CA LYS A 33 -14.08 -5.54 9.34
C LYS A 33 -14.00 -4.09 8.91
N LYS A 34 -15.16 -3.44 8.88
CA LYS A 34 -15.23 -1.98 8.75
C LYS A 34 -14.62 -1.35 10.00
N ARG A 35 -13.70 -0.42 9.78
CA ARG A 35 -13.12 0.47 10.79
C ARG A 35 -13.36 1.91 10.35
N LYS A 36 -13.21 2.84 11.27
CA LYS A 36 -13.28 4.27 10.99
C LYS A 36 -11.89 4.85 11.20
N ILE A 37 -11.30 5.32 10.11
CA ILE A 37 -9.98 5.96 10.07
C ILE A 37 -10.18 7.30 9.35
N TYR A 38 -9.65 8.41 9.89
CA TYR A 38 -9.83 9.77 9.35
C TYR A 38 -11.28 10.09 8.98
N ASN A 39 -12.20 9.77 9.89
CA ASN A 39 -13.65 9.91 9.69
C ASN A 39 -14.24 9.14 8.48
N THR A 40 -13.48 8.21 7.90
CA THR A 40 -13.79 7.46 6.68
C THR A 40 -13.95 5.97 7.00
N PRO A 41 -14.99 5.29 6.46
CA PRO A 41 -15.11 3.85 6.60
C PRO A 41 -14.02 3.15 5.76
N VAL A 42 -13.13 2.44 6.43
CA VAL A 42 -12.08 1.63 5.80
C VAL A 42 -12.27 0.16 6.12
N PHE A 43 -11.72 -0.72 5.29
CA PHE A 43 -11.73 -2.16 5.55
C PHE A 43 -10.38 -2.58 6.08
N ALA A 44 -10.38 -3.40 7.13
CA ALA A 44 -9.17 -4.00 7.67
C ALA A 44 -9.37 -5.50 7.85
N SER A 45 -8.41 -6.28 7.38
CA SER A 45 -8.41 -7.74 7.55
C SER A 45 -8.31 -8.13 9.04
N ILE A 46 -9.05 -9.17 9.41
CA ILE A 46 -8.91 -9.89 10.69
C ILE A 46 -8.24 -11.25 10.52
N TYR A 47 -7.83 -11.60 9.30
CA TYR A 47 -7.20 -12.89 9.01
C TYR A 47 -5.71 -12.85 9.38
N PRO A 48 -5.25 -13.64 10.38
CA PRO A 48 -3.88 -13.49 10.92
C PRO A 48 -2.75 -13.67 9.90
N PRO A 49 -2.81 -14.64 8.96
CA PRO A 49 -1.75 -14.78 7.95
C PRO A 49 -1.63 -13.57 7.02
N LEU A 50 -2.74 -13.00 6.57
CA LEU A 50 -2.74 -11.79 5.75
C LEU A 50 -2.19 -10.59 6.55
N ASN A 51 -2.63 -10.42 7.79
CA ASN A 51 -2.15 -9.33 8.64
C ASN A 51 -0.65 -9.46 8.94
N THR A 52 -0.16 -10.68 9.10
CA THR A 52 1.28 -10.95 9.31
C THR A 52 2.09 -10.60 8.06
N TYR A 53 1.56 -10.90 6.87
CA TYR A 53 2.18 -10.51 5.60
C TYR A 53 2.21 -8.98 5.45
N LEU A 54 1.06 -8.31 5.61
CA LEU A 54 0.95 -6.86 5.50
C LEU A 54 1.84 -6.14 6.52
N TYR A 55 1.90 -6.63 7.76
CA TYR A 55 2.81 -6.08 8.78
C TYR A 55 4.27 -6.07 8.33
N LYS A 56 4.75 -7.16 7.69
CA LYS A 56 6.12 -7.22 7.16
C LYS A 56 6.33 -6.23 6.03
N VAL A 57 5.38 -6.15 5.10
CA VAL A 57 5.41 -5.19 3.96
C VAL A 57 5.48 -3.76 4.49
N LEU A 58 4.57 -3.38 5.38
CA LEU A 58 4.48 -2.03 5.97
C LEU A 58 5.71 -1.68 6.81
N ARG A 59 6.32 -2.67 7.49
CA ARG A 59 7.59 -2.48 8.19
C ARG A 59 8.73 -2.14 7.23
N THR A 60 8.83 -2.81 6.08
CA THR A 60 9.83 -2.48 5.06
C THR A 60 9.61 -1.08 4.49
N ILE A 61 8.36 -0.73 4.18
CA ILE A 61 7.97 0.61 3.71
C ILE A 61 8.37 1.68 4.74
N ARG A 62 8.12 1.43 6.02
CA ARG A 62 8.49 2.35 7.12
C ARG A 62 10.00 2.64 7.16
N GLU A 63 10.84 1.63 7.03
CA GLU A 63 12.30 1.83 7.03
C GLU A 63 12.78 2.59 5.78
N LEU A 64 12.19 2.33 4.62
CA LEU A 64 12.53 3.04 3.38
C LEU A 64 12.07 4.50 3.41
N LEU A 65 10.87 4.78 3.95
CA LEU A 65 10.39 6.14 4.17
C LEU A 65 11.30 6.92 5.12
N ARG A 66 11.69 6.31 6.24
CA ARG A 66 12.56 6.94 7.24
C ARG A 66 13.90 7.40 6.65
N THR A 67 14.38 6.74 5.62
CA THR A 67 15.66 7.08 4.97
C THR A 67 15.50 7.75 3.62
N GLY A 68 14.28 8.09 3.21
CA GLY A 68 14.02 8.75 1.93
C GLY A 68 14.35 7.89 0.70
N GLU A 69 14.30 6.56 0.84
CA GLU A 69 14.68 5.61 -0.22
C GLU A 69 13.47 4.98 -0.93
N LEU A 70 12.26 5.15 -0.38
CA LEU A 70 11.04 4.62 -0.99
C LEU A 70 10.65 5.43 -2.23
N GLU A 71 10.58 4.76 -3.38
CA GLU A 71 10.10 5.37 -4.64
C GLU A 71 8.62 5.09 -4.88
N GLY A 72 8.14 3.92 -4.44
CA GLY A 72 6.75 3.55 -4.64
C GLY A 72 6.39 2.15 -4.17
N VAL A 73 5.10 1.87 -4.21
CA VAL A 73 4.51 0.58 -3.84
C VAL A 73 3.56 0.17 -4.96
N GLU A 74 3.54 -1.10 -5.35
CA GLU A 74 2.61 -1.61 -6.36
C GLU A 74 1.94 -2.90 -5.87
N VAL A 75 0.61 -2.95 -5.96
CA VAL A 75 -0.17 -4.17 -5.72
C VAL A 75 -0.49 -4.80 -7.07
N LEU A 76 -0.10 -6.06 -7.22
CA LEU A 76 -0.34 -6.86 -8.41
C LEU A 76 -1.36 -7.94 -8.12
N LEU A 77 -2.39 -8.03 -8.96
CA LEU A 77 -3.38 -9.12 -8.93
C LEU A 77 -3.12 -10.06 -10.10
N TYR A 78 -2.96 -11.35 -9.81
CA TYR A 78 -2.52 -12.36 -10.77
C TYR A 78 -3.11 -13.73 -10.43
N LYS A 79 -3.00 -14.72 -11.32
CA LYS A 79 -3.46 -16.09 -11.05
C LYS A 79 -2.30 -17.08 -11.19
N ASP A 80 -1.78 -17.12 -12.41
CA ASP A 80 -0.56 -17.81 -12.77
C ASP A 80 0.55 -16.76 -12.87
N ASP A 81 1.77 -17.06 -12.43
CA ASP A 81 2.89 -16.09 -12.39
C ASP A 81 3.28 -15.51 -13.78
N VAL A 82 2.56 -15.89 -14.83
CA VAL A 82 2.70 -15.48 -16.22
C VAL A 82 1.84 -14.24 -16.56
N GLU A 83 0.62 -14.13 -16.02
CA GLU A 83 -0.34 -13.09 -16.40
C GLU A 83 -0.74 -12.21 -15.20
N ILE A 84 -0.55 -10.90 -15.36
CA ILE A 84 -0.98 -9.88 -14.38
C ILE A 84 -2.29 -9.26 -14.88
N TYR A 85 -3.36 -9.39 -14.11
CA TYR A 85 -4.67 -8.83 -14.46
C TYR A 85 -4.76 -7.34 -14.13
N GLU A 86 -4.32 -6.95 -12.93
CA GLU A 86 -4.45 -5.57 -12.45
C GLU A 86 -3.18 -5.12 -11.73
N ARG A 87 -2.89 -3.82 -11.86
CA ARG A 87 -1.75 -3.15 -11.22
C ARG A 87 -2.21 -1.86 -10.57
N TYR A 88 -1.94 -1.72 -9.27
CA TYR A 88 -2.25 -0.52 -8.50
C TYR A 88 -0.96 0.07 -7.96
N ARG A 89 -0.48 1.15 -8.59
CA ARG A 89 0.81 1.77 -8.27
C ARG A 89 0.63 3.06 -7.49
N PHE A 90 1.28 3.14 -6.33
CA PHE A 90 1.42 4.31 -5.47
C PHE A 90 2.83 4.86 -5.61
N GLN A 91 2.98 6.02 -6.24
CA GLN A 91 4.27 6.69 -6.37
C GLN A 91 4.48 7.63 -5.18
N ILE A 92 5.64 7.55 -4.55
CA ILE A 92 6.01 8.43 -3.45
C ILE A 92 6.99 9.47 -4.00
N LYS A 93 6.58 10.73 -3.96
CA LYS A 93 7.41 11.85 -4.40
C LYS A 93 7.88 12.63 -3.17
N PRO A 94 9.16 13.03 -3.12
CA PRO A 94 9.62 13.95 -2.09
C PRO A 94 8.79 15.24 -2.14
N LEU A 95 8.37 15.73 -0.97
CA LEU A 95 7.74 17.04 -0.87
C LEU A 95 8.83 18.09 -1.07
N THR A 96 8.91 18.69 -2.25
CA THR A 96 9.98 19.62 -2.58
C THR A 96 9.81 21.00 -1.96
N GLU A 97 8.59 21.44 -1.64
CA GLU A 97 8.34 22.78 -1.07
C GLU A 97 7.10 22.75 -0.16
N ARG A 98 7.23 23.14 1.12
CA ARG A 98 6.10 23.37 2.03
C ARG A 98 5.85 24.88 2.10
N THR A 99 4.73 25.35 1.59
CA THR A 99 4.30 26.76 1.68
C THR A 99 3.15 26.98 2.67
N ALA A 100 2.44 25.92 3.05
CA ALA A 100 1.32 25.93 4.00
C ALA A 100 1.77 25.63 5.44
N GLY A 101 0.95 26.02 6.42
CA GLY A 101 1.13 25.62 7.82
C GLY A 101 1.00 24.10 8.00
N GLU A 102 1.68 23.55 9.01
CA GLU A 102 1.77 22.09 9.22
C GLU A 102 0.40 21.41 9.36
N ASP A 103 -0.49 21.96 10.21
CA ASP A 103 -1.82 21.39 10.46
C ASP A 103 -2.73 21.44 9.22
N GLU A 104 -2.67 22.53 8.46
CA GLU A 104 -3.44 22.70 7.22
C GLU A 104 -3.02 21.67 6.16
N PHE A 105 -1.71 21.46 6.02
CA PHE A 105 -1.18 20.45 5.11
C PHE A 105 -1.62 19.02 5.47
N LEU A 106 -1.60 18.67 6.75
CA LEU A 106 -2.01 17.33 7.20
C LEU A 106 -3.51 17.11 6.99
N MET A 107 -4.34 18.12 7.28
CA MET A 107 -5.79 18.06 7.06
C MET A 107 -6.13 17.90 5.57
N ASP A 108 -5.48 18.69 4.71
CA ASP A 108 -5.63 18.58 3.25
C ASP A 108 -5.22 17.20 2.74
N MET A 109 -4.14 16.64 3.28
CA MET A 109 -3.68 15.31 2.91
C MET A 109 -4.70 14.22 3.30
N GLU A 110 -5.25 14.26 4.51
CA GLU A 110 -6.30 13.33 4.95
C GLU A 110 -7.54 13.42 4.05
N GLU A 111 -7.97 14.63 3.69
CA GLU A 111 -9.09 14.85 2.77
C GLU A 111 -8.82 14.28 1.37
N GLN A 112 -7.62 14.53 0.83
CA GLN A 112 -7.22 13.99 -0.48
C GLN A 112 -7.14 12.45 -0.47
N LEU A 113 -6.65 11.85 0.63
CA LEU A 113 -6.62 10.39 0.80
C LEU A 113 -8.03 9.80 0.81
N ARG A 114 -8.96 10.43 1.54
CA ARG A 114 -10.37 10.03 1.56
C ARG A 114 -11.02 10.11 0.18
N ALA A 115 -10.81 11.22 -0.53
CA ALA A 115 -11.33 11.39 -1.90
C ALA A 115 -10.75 10.34 -2.85
N SER A 116 -9.45 10.03 -2.73
CA SER A 116 -8.77 9.04 -3.55
C SER A 116 -9.30 7.62 -3.30
N LEU A 117 -9.60 7.26 -2.05
CA LEU A 117 -10.20 5.97 -1.70
C LEU A 117 -11.60 5.82 -2.33
N TYR A 118 -12.42 6.88 -2.27
CA TYR A 118 -13.72 6.89 -2.92
C TYR A 118 -13.62 6.75 -4.44
N CYS A 119 -12.73 7.52 -5.07
CA CYS A 119 -12.47 7.43 -6.51
C CYS A 119 -12.01 6.04 -6.93
N LEU A 120 -11.16 5.39 -6.13
CA LEU A 120 -10.76 4.00 -6.37
C LEU A 120 -11.97 3.07 -6.32
N ALA A 121 -12.78 3.15 -5.27
CA ALA A 121 -13.98 2.34 -5.09
C ALA A 121 -14.96 2.46 -6.27
N GLU A 122 -15.15 3.66 -6.80
CA GLU A 122 -16.00 3.88 -7.98
C GLU A 122 -15.38 3.30 -9.25
N ARG A 123 -14.08 3.47 -9.47
CA ARG A 123 -13.39 2.94 -10.67
C ARG A 123 -13.42 1.42 -10.73
N VAL A 124 -13.24 0.74 -9.60
CA VAL A 124 -13.18 -0.73 -9.56
C VAL A 124 -14.53 -1.40 -9.81
N LYS A 125 -15.66 -0.71 -9.60
CA LYS A 125 -17.01 -1.24 -9.87
C LYS A 125 -17.24 -1.54 -11.35
N ALA A 126 -16.57 -0.81 -12.24
CA ALA A 126 -16.69 -0.97 -13.69
C ALA A 126 -15.76 -2.05 -14.26
N LEU A 127 -14.90 -2.65 -13.45
CA LEU A 127 -13.95 -3.68 -13.89
C LEU A 127 -14.62 -5.06 -13.94
N ASP A 128 -14.21 -5.86 -14.93
CA ASP A 128 -14.62 -7.26 -15.04
C ASP A 128 -14.24 -8.06 -13.79
N LYS A 129 -14.93 -9.18 -13.56
CA LYS A 129 -14.63 -10.04 -12.42
C LYS A 129 -13.27 -10.71 -12.60
N LEU A 130 -12.48 -10.74 -11.53
CA LEU A 130 -11.25 -11.51 -11.48
C LEU A 130 -11.55 -13.03 -11.44
N PRO A 131 -10.60 -13.88 -11.86
CA PRO A 131 -10.68 -15.32 -11.64
C PRO A 131 -10.84 -15.67 -10.15
N SER A 132 -11.54 -16.77 -9.86
CA SER A 132 -11.88 -17.21 -8.49
C SER A 132 -10.69 -17.59 -7.60
N ASP A 133 -9.51 -17.80 -8.19
CA ASP A 133 -8.25 -18.19 -7.56
C ASP A 133 -7.18 -17.11 -7.71
N CYS A 134 -7.60 -15.85 -7.87
CA CYS A 134 -6.71 -14.72 -7.94
C CYS A 134 -5.88 -14.58 -6.65
N LYS A 135 -4.59 -14.34 -6.82
CA LYS A 135 -3.58 -14.07 -5.81
C LYS A 135 -3.14 -12.62 -5.92
N PHE A 136 -2.43 -12.14 -4.90
CA PHE A 136 -1.80 -10.84 -4.94
C PHE A 136 -0.36 -10.89 -4.44
N LYS A 137 0.43 -9.91 -4.88
CA LYS A 137 1.75 -9.61 -4.30
C LYS A 137 1.95 -8.10 -4.24
N VAL A 138 2.76 -7.66 -3.28
CA VAL A 138 3.16 -6.26 -3.15
C VAL A 138 4.61 -6.11 -3.58
N LEU A 139 4.85 -5.23 -4.54
CA LEU A 139 6.17 -4.78 -4.94
C LEU A 139 6.51 -3.48 -4.23
N ILE A 140 7.75 -3.37 -3.76
CA ILE A 140 8.28 -2.16 -3.15
C ILE A 140 9.43 -1.68 -4.04
N TYR A 141 9.31 -0.46 -4.53
CA TYR A 141 10.32 0.20 -5.35
C TYR A 141 11.17 1.08 -4.46
N THR A 142 12.49 0.92 -4.59
CA THR A 142 13.49 1.65 -3.83
C THR A 142 14.63 2.04 -4.74
N ASN A 143 15.31 3.13 -4.38
CA ASN A 143 16.55 3.50 -5.05
C ASN A 143 17.67 2.47 -4.79
N GLN A 144 18.79 2.60 -5.51
CA GLN A 144 19.93 1.68 -5.40
C GLN A 144 20.48 1.57 -3.98
N VAL A 145 20.49 2.66 -3.20
CA VAL A 145 20.98 2.68 -1.82
C VAL A 145 20.11 1.78 -0.93
N GLY A 146 18.80 1.93 -1.02
CA GLY A 146 17.87 1.09 -0.26
C GLY A 146 17.87 -0.36 -0.70
N PHE A 147 18.08 -0.64 -2.00
CA PHE A 147 18.24 -2.00 -2.50
C PHE A 147 19.43 -2.71 -1.84
N VAL A 148 20.61 -2.07 -1.85
CA VAL A 148 21.82 -2.60 -1.23
C VAL A 148 21.63 -2.80 0.28
N ARG A 149 20.94 -1.88 0.95
CA ARG A 149 20.70 -1.99 2.39
C ARG A 149 19.78 -3.16 2.73
N LEU A 150 18.70 -3.34 1.96
CA LEU A 150 17.75 -4.43 2.16
C LEU A 150 18.36 -5.79 1.79
N SER A 151 19.22 -5.86 0.76
CA SER A 151 19.84 -7.12 0.33
C SER A 151 20.79 -7.71 1.37
N HIS A 152 21.47 -6.85 2.15
CA HIS A 152 22.36 -7.27 3.24
C HIS A 152 21.61 -7.62 4.54
N ASN A 153 20.30 -7.41 4.60
CA ASN A 153 19.51 -7.63 5.79
C ASN A 153 18.61 -8.86 5.60
N PRO A 154 18.95 -10.02 6.21
CA PRO A 154 18.24 -11.29 5.97
C PRO A 154 16.77 -11.27 6.40
N HIS A 155 16.33 -10.27 7.17
CA HIS A 155 14.92 -10.09 7.51
C HIS A 155 14.04 -9.63 6.34
N TYR A 156 14.59 -9.22 5.20
CA TYR A 156 13.81 -8.70 4.06
C TYR A 156 13.88 -9.57 2.79
N GLN A 157 14.64 -10.66 2.81
CA GLN A 157 14.60 -11.71 1.79
C GLN A 157 13.36 -12.60 2.03
N PHE A 158 12.16 -12.13 1.66
CA PHE A 158 10.92 -12.92 1.75
C PHE A 158 10.33 -13.17 0.37
N THR A 159 9.85 -14.40 0.15
CA THR A 159 9.32 -15.00 -1.10
C THR A 159 8.06 -14.34 -1.70
N GLY A 160 7.68 -13.14 -1.25
CA GLY A 160 6.56 -12.37 -1.80
C GLY A 160 6.85 -10.88 -1.99
N LEU A 161 8.07 -10.43 -1.71
CA LEU A 161 8.57 -9.09 -2.02
C LEU A 161 9.53 -9.22 -3.19
N SER A 162 9.11 -8.84 -4.40
CA SER A 162 10.07 -8.61 -5.48
C SER A 162 10.51 -7.15 -5.39
N LEU A 163 11.76 -6.97 -4.98
CA LEU A 163 12.46 -5.70 -5.04
C LEU A 163 12.87 -5.49 -6.49
N ALA A 164 12.33 -4.46 -7.13
CA ALA A 164 12.72 -4.07 -8.48
C ALA A 164 13.56 -2.80 -8.40
N SER A 165 14.82 -2.89 -8.81
CA SER A 165 15.64 -1.73 -9.14
C SER A 165 15.26 -1.23 -10.53
N GLN A 166 14.98 0.06 -10.68
CA GLN A 166 14.88 0.69 -12.00
C GLN A 166 16.27 0.80 -12.65
#